data_AF-A0A239X850-F1
#
_entry.id   AF-A0A239X850-F1
#
_cell.length_a   1.000
_cell.length_b   1.000
_cell.length_c   1.000
_cell.angle_alpha   90.00
_cell.angle_beta   90.00
_cell.angle_gamma   90.00
#
_symmetry.space_group_name_H-M   'P 1'
#
loop_
_entity.id
_entity.type
_entity.pdbx_description
1 polymer ?
#
loop_
_entity_poly.entity_id
_entity_poly.type
_entity_poly.pdbx_seq_one_letter_code
_entity_poly.pdbx_strand_id
1 'polypeptide(L)'
;MLTVQNDSQLVDRMVVFFKQLGYSTRVRILCYLIQEPRKVSDIAVHLNMTLSSVSHQLRVLHEAGLVSGQRQGKTITYQIKDDHVATIIQNTLDHLAHSQGDAYDL
;
A
#
# COMPACT_ATOMS: atom_id res chain seq x y z
N MET A 1 8.83 12.11 -19.42
CA MET A 1 7.59 12.67 -18.86
C MET A 1 6.45 12.25 -19.80
N LEU A 2 5.62 11.29 -19.41
CA LEU A 2 4.49 10.84 -20.24
C LEU A 2 3.38 11.88 -20.13
N THR A 3 3.04 12.53 -21.24
CA THR A 3 1.92 13.48 -21.33
C THR A 3 0.61 12.71 -21.26
N VAL A 4 -0.11 12.85 -20.14
CA VAL A 4 -1.38 12.17 -19.76
C VAL A 4 -2.60 12.61 -20.63
N GLN A 5 -2.38 13.26 -21.77
CA GLN A 5 -3.47 13.76 -22.59
C GLN A 5 -4.03 12.63 -23.48
N ASN A 6 -5.03 11.90 -22.94
CA ASN A 6 -5.96 10.97 -23.61
C ASN A 6 -5.67 9.45 -23.67
N ASP A 7 -4.89 8.88 -22.75
CA ASP A 7 -4.92 7.42 -22.59
C ASP A 7 -6.02 7.00 -21.59
N SER A 8 -7.24 6.79 -22.10
CA SER A 8 -8.38 6.33 -21.30
C SER A 8 -8.10 5.01 -20.58
N GLN A 9 -7.29 4.12 -21.17
CA GLN A 9 -6.92 2.86 -20.55
C GLN A 9 -5.99 3.09 -19.34
N LEU A 10 -5.07 4.05 -19.43
CA LEU A 10 -4.23 4.43 -18.30
C LEU A 10 -5.06 5.03 -17.16
N VAL A 11 -6.02 5.90 -17.47
CA VAL A 11 -6.93 6.47 -16.46
C VAL A 11 -7.77 5.38 -15.80
N ASP A 12 -8.32 4.44 -16.56
CA ASP A 12 -9.10 3.31 -16.02
C ASP A 12 -8.25 2.43 -15.09
N ARG A 13 -7.01 2.13 -15.49
CA ARG A 13 -6.05 1.41 -14.64
C ARG A 13 -5.73 2.18 -13.36
N MET A 14 -5.58 3.50 -13.45
CA MET A 14 -5.33 4.37 -12.31
C MET A 14 -6.53 4.40 -11.35
N VAL A 15 -7.76 4.42 -11.87
CA VAL A 15 -8.98 4.31 -11.05
C VAL A 15 -9.02 2.96 -10.31
N VAL A 16 -8.72 1.86 -11.01
CA VAL A 16 -8.66 0.53 -10.38
C VAL A 16 -7.58 0.48 -9.29
N PHE A 17 -6.42 1.09 -9.54
CA PHE A 17 -5.33 1.22 -8.55
C PHE A 17 -5.78 2.00 -7.31
N PHE A 18 -6.34 3.21 -7.48
CA PHE A 18 -6.78 4.04 -6.37
C PHE A 18 -7.91 3.40 -5.56
N LYS A 19 -8.82 2.66 -6.21
CA LYS A 19 -9.83 1.88 -5.50
C LYS A 19 -9.19 0.93 -4.48
N GLN A 20 -8.01 0.38 -4.74
CA GLN A 20 -7.35 -0.51 -3.78
C GLN A 20 -6.84 0.20 -2.52
N LEU A 21 -6.52 1.49 -2.64
CA LEU A 21 -6.11 2.34 -1.52
C LEU A 21 -7.30 2.82 -0.67
N GLY A 22 -8.54 2.68 -1.15
CA GLY A 22 -9.75 3.10 -0.42
C GLY A 22 -10.19 2.19 0.74
N TYR A 23 -9.40 1.17 1.10
CA TYR A 23 -9.80 0.15 2.07
C TYR A 23 -8.86 0.15 3.28
N SER A 24 -9.41 0.43 4.47
CA SER A 24 -8.67 0.62 5.72
C SER A 24 -7.65 -0.49 6.01
N THR A 25 -8.06 -1.76 5.93
CA THR A 25 -7.16 -2.90 6.20
C THR A 25 -5.96 -2.96 5.25
N ARG A 26 -6.17 -2.62 3.97
CA ARG A 26 -5.09 -2.63 2.97
C ARG A 26 -4.13 -1.49 3.19
N VAL A 27 -4.65 -0.29 3.47
CA VAL A 27 -3.81 0.87 3.84
C VAL A 27 -2.98 0.56 5.07
N ARG A 28 -3.56 -0.05 6.11
CA ARG A 28 -2.83 -0.46 7.32
C ARG A 28 -1.67 -1.43 7.01
N ILE A 29 -1.89 -2.40 6.13
CA ILE A 29 -0.82 -3.31 5.68
C ILE A 29 0.28 -2.52 4.93
N LEU A 30 -0.10 -1.66 4.00
CA LEU A 30 0.85 -0.85 3.22
C LEU A 30 1.68 0.08 4.11
N CYS A 31 1.07 0.77 5.07
CA CYS A 31 1.78 1.62 6.03
C CYS A 31 2.76 0.82 6.89
N TYR A 32 2.46 -0.45 7.21
CA TYR A 32 3.40 -1.29 7.96
C TYR A 32 4.57 -1.77 7.08
N LEU A 33 4.31 -2.06 5.81
CA LEU A 33 5.31 -2.50 4.84
C LEU A 33 6.22 -1.38 4.31
N ILE A 34 5.84 -0.11 4.46
CA ILE A 34 6.65 1.03 4.01
C ILE A 34 7.95 1.15 4.80
N GLN A 35 7.99 0.64 6.03
CA GLN A 35 9.15 0.72 6.91
C GLN A 35 10.22 -0.30 6.52
N GLU A 36 9.81 -1.54 6.29
CA GLU A 36 10.69 -2.64 5.88
C GLU A 36 9.88 -3.86 5.38
N PRO A 37 10.51 -4.77 4.62
CA PRO A 37 9.89 -6.04 4.24
C PRO A 37 9.49 -6.89 5.47
N ARG A 38 8.28 -7.49 5.46
CA ARG A 38 7.74 -8.27 6.58
C ARG A 38 7.19 -9.63 6.16
N LYS A 39 7.22 -10.60 7.07
CA LYS A 39 6.53 -11.89 6.86
C LYS A 39 5.04 -11.74 7.11
N VAL A 40 4.24 -12.64 6.52
CA VAL A 40 2.78 -12.70 6.73
C VAL A 40 2.43 -12.81 8.22
N SER A 41 3.21 -13.58 8.99
CA SER A 41 3.05 -13.72 10.45
C SER A 41 3.19 -12.40 11.19
N ASP A 42 4.18 -11.60 10.81
CA ASP A 42 4.52 -10.36 11.51
C ASP A 42 3.44 -9.31 11.25
N ILE A 43 2.91 -9.28 10.02
CA ILE A 43 1.79 -8.42 9.63
C ILE A 43 0.51 -8.83 10.40
N ALA A 44 0.24 -10.14 10.50
CA ALA A 44 -0.91 -10.66 11.22
C ALA A 44 -0.89 -10.30 12.72
N VAL A 45 0.28 -10.47 13.36
CA VAL A 45 0.47 -10.08 14.75
C VAL A 45 0.32 -8.57 14.92
N HIS A 46 1.00 -7.76 14.11
CA HIS A 46 0.98 -6.31 14.24
C HIS A 46 -0.42 -5.71 14.05
N LEU A 47 -1.20 -6.23 13.11
CA LEU A 47 -2.53 -5.70 12.80
C LEU A 47 -3.66 -6.35 13.61
N ASN A 48 -3.33 -7.32 14.48
CA ASN A 48 -4.29 -8.16 15.21
C ASN A 48 -5.30 -8.84 14.27
N MET A 49 -4.78 -9.54 13.26
CA MET A 49 -5.55 -10.21 12.22
C MET A 49 -5.15 -11.68 12.11
N THR A 50 -6.03 -12.52 11.54
CA THR A 50 -5.69 -13.90 11.24
C THR A 50 -4.72 -14.00 10.06
N LEU A 51 -3.88 -15.04 10.04
CA LEU A 51 -2.98 -15.32 8.90
C LEU A 51 -3.74 -15.45 7.57
N SER A 52 -4.93 -16.05 7.59
CA SER A 52 -5.78 -16.20 6.39
C SER A 52 -6.27 -14.86 5.87
N SER A 53 -6.71 -13.97 6.76
CA SER A 53 -7.17 -12.63 6.39
C SER A 53 -6.03 -11.79 5.81
N VAL A 54 -4.86 -11.79 6.44
CA VAL A 54 -3.68 -11.10 5.92
C VAL A 54 -3.23 -11.67 4.57
N SER A 55 -3.18 -13.00 4.43
CA SER A 55 -2.81 -13.65 3.16
C SER A 55 -3.77 -13.27 2.03
N HIS A 56 -5.06 -13.19 2.32
CA HIS A 56 -6.06 -12.75 1.35
C HIS A 56 -5.84 -11.29 0.93
N GLN A 57 -5.63 -10.37 1.88
CA GLN A 57 -5.35 -8.96 1.55
C GLN A 57 -4.04 -8.79 0.78
N LEU A 58 -2.98 -9.51 1.15
CA LEU A 58 -1.69 -9.47 0.44
C LEU A 58 -1.81 -9.98 -0.98
N ARG A 59 -2.63 -11.00 -1.23
CA ARG A 59 -2.93 -11.47 -2.59
C ARG A 59 -3.59 -10.37 -3.43
N VAL A 60 -4.63 -9.72 -2.88
CA VAL A 60 -5.32 -8.60 -3.56
C VAL A 60 -4.34 -7.46 -3.85
N LEU A 61 -3.51 -7.09 -2.87
CA LEU A 61 -2.48 -6.05 -3.03
C LEU A 61 -1.41 -6.43 -4.06
N HIS A 62 -1.02 -7.71 -4.12
CA HIS A 62 -0.05 -8.21 -5.09
C HIS A 62 -0.61 -8.19 -6.51
N GLU A 63 -1.85 -8.66 -6.69
CA GLU A 63 -2.56 -8.61 -7.98
C GLU A 63 -2.77 -7.17 -8.46
N ALA A 64 -2.96 -6.22 -7.53
CA ALA A 64 -3.03 -4.79 -7.80
C ALA A 64 -1.68 -4.12 -8.07
N GLY A 65 -0.57 -4.85 -7.95
CA GLY A 65 0.78 -4.31 -8.14
C GLY A 65 1.27 -3.38 -7.03
N LEU A 66 0.65 -3.39 -5.86
CA LEU A 66 1.04 -2.55 -4.71
C LEU A 66 2.15 -3.16 -3.86
N VAL A 67 2.24 -4.49 -3.84
CA VAL A 67 3.27 -5.23 -3.09
C VAL A 67 3.93 -6.28 -3.96
N SER A 68 5.12 -6.70 -3.55
CA SER A 68 5.79 -7.91 -4.07
C SER A 68 6.08 -8.88 -2.94
N GLY A 69 6.08 -10.18 -3.26
CA GLY A 69 6.45 -11.25 -2.33
C GLY A 69 7.73 -11.92 -2.79
N GLN A 70 8.68 -12.09 -1.88
CA GLN A 70 9.93 -12.82 -2.12
C GLN A 70 10.01 -14.02 -1.18
N ARG A 71 10.29 -15.20 -1.75
CA ARG A 71 10.45 -16.42 -0.95
C ARG A 71 11.85 -16.46 -0.36
N GLN A 72 11.93 -16.49 0.97
CA GLN A 72 13.16 -16.68 1.72
C GLN A 72 13.05 -17.98 2.52
N GLY A 73 13.66 -19.05 1.99
CA GLY A 73 13.55 -20.40 2.54
C GLY A 73 12.10 -20.91 2.53
N LYS A 74 11.54 -21.17 3.73
CA LYS A 74 10.17 -21.68 3.90
C LYS A 74 9.11 -20.58 4.04
N THR A 75 9.52 -19.30 4.10
CA THR A 75 8.62 -18.18 4.35
C THR A 75 8.61 -17.21 3.17
N ILE A 76 7.49 -16.49 2.99
CA ILE A 76 7.37 -15.40 2.04
C ILE A 76 7.41 -14.09 2.82
N THR A 77 8.31 -13.21 2.40
CA THR A 77 8.43 -11.84 2.90
C THR A 77 7.82 -10.90 1.86
N TYR A 78 6.98 -9.98 2.30
CA TYR A 78 6.33 -8.98 1.45
C TYR A 78 6.94 -7.61 1.66
N GLN A 79 6.96 -6.82 0.61
CA GLN A 79 7.42 -5.42 0.61
C GLN A 79 6.58 -4.59 -0.36
N ILE A 80 6.66 -3.26 -0.25
CA ILE A 80 6.13 -2.36 -1.27
C ILE A 80 6.76 -2.68 -2.63
N LYS A 81 5.95 -2.60 -3.70
CA LYS A 81 6.35 -3.02 -5.05
C LYS A 81 7.61 -2.31 -5.53
N ASP A 82 7.61 -0.98 -5.44
CA ASP A 82 8.66 -0.08 -5.94
C ASP A 82 8.56 1.30 -5.28
N ASP A 83 9.52 2.18 -5.60
CA ASP A 83 9.61 3.53 -5.04
C ASP A 83 8.44 4.43 -5.44
N HIS A 84 7.77 4.18 -6.57
CA HIS A 84 6.61 4.97 -6.99
C HIS A 84 5.42 4.72 -6.06
N VAL A 85 5.14 3.44 -5.74
CA VAL A 85 4.09 3.09 -4.77
C VAL A 85 4.40 3.66 -3.39
N ALA A 86 5.65 3.54 -2.93
CA ALA A 86 6.08 4.10 -1.65
C ALA A 86 5.87 5.62 -1.60
N THR A 87 6.28 6.33 -2.66
CA THR A 87 6.12 7.79 -2.78
C THR A 87 4.65 8.22 -2.73
N ILE A 88 3.74 7.51 -3.41
CA ILE A 88 2.31 7.82 -3.40
C ILE A 88 1.74 7.72 -1.98
N ILE A 89 2.07 6.64 -1.26
CA ILE A 89 1.57 6.42 0.10
C ILE A 89 2.15 7.47 1.05
N GLN A 90 3.47 7.70 1.00
CA GLN A 90 4.13 8.67 1.88
C GLN A 90 3.62 10.09 1.64
N ASN A 91 3.52 10.53 0.38
CA ASN A 91 2.97 11.85 0.06
C ASN A 91 1.53 12.01 0.52
N THR A 92 0.72 10.95 0.44
CA THR A 92 -0.66 10.97 0.93
C THR A 92 -0.70 11.12 2.45
N LEU A 93 0.14 10.37 3.18
CA LEU A 93 0.25 10.48 4.63
C LEU A 93 0.72 11.87 5.05
N ASP A 94 1.76 12.38 4.41
CA ASP A 94 2.32 13.70 4.67
C ASP A 94 1.25 14.78 4.40
N HIS A 95 0.55 14.72 3.27
CA HIS A 95 -0.52 15.67 2.95
C HIS A 95 -1.64 15.67 4.00
N LEU A 96 -2.07 14.48 4.47
CA LEU A 96 -3.10 14.34 5.50
C LEU A 96 -2.62 14.76 6.90
N ALA A 97 -1.33 14.66 7.18
CA ALA A 97 -0.73 15.13 8.42
C ALA A 97 -0.60 16.67 8.43
N HIS A 98 -0.17 17.26 7.32
CA HIS A 98 -0.03 18.72 7.18
C HIS A 98 -1.39 19.43 7.09
N SER A 99 -2.40 18.83 6.44
CA SER A 99 -3.77 19.39 6.39
C SER A 99 -4.52 19.35 7.72
N GLN A 100 -3.99 18.65 8.73
CA GLN A 100 -4.45 18.74 10.13
C GLN A 100 -3.69 19.80 10.95
N GLY A 101 -2.71 20.49 10.35
CA GLY A 101 -1.83 21.48 10.99
C GLY A 101 -2.26 22.95 10.86
N ASP A 102 -3.26 23.29 10.06
CA ASP A 102 -3.70 24.69 9.85
C ASP A 102 -4.77 25.18 10.85
N ALA A 103 -4.92 24.52 12.01
CA ALA A 103 -5.99 24.83 12.99
C ALA A 103 -5.52 25.11 14.43
N TYR A 104 -4.21 25.28 14.69
CA TYR A 104 -3.72 25.75 15.99
C TYR A 104 -2.57 26.75 15.87
N ASP A 105 -2.79 27.80 15.09
CA ASP A 105 -2.06 29.07 15.23
C ASP A 105 -3.07 30.24 15.12
N LEU A 106 -3.87 30.43 16.18
CA LEU A 106 -4.48 31.71 16.61
C LEU A 106 -4.75 31.66 18.12
#